data_AF-A0A4Q9GZV7-F1
#
_entry.id   AF-A0A4Q9GZV7-F1
#
_cell.length_a   1.000
_cell.length_b   1.000
_cell.length_c   1.000
_cell.angle_alpha   90.00
_cell.angle_beta   90.00
_cell.angle_gamma   90.00
#
_symmetry.space_group_name_H-M   'P 1'
#
loop_
_entity.id
_entity.type
_entity.pdbx_description
1 polymer ?
#
loop_
_entity_poly.entity_id
_entity_poly.type
_entity_poly.pdbx_seq_one_letter_code
_entity_poly.pdbx_strand_id
1 'polypeptide(L)'
;MQEAVTDTTESATSVDALVGWVLPGQHGAPAEALGRIRFICEHTPDLFQAVWIVLATHQGVAREKLAAALRQLRPEFATFSVDDIQGLLNSIWHGGQPGFEAVMRARQRGKKLASPNCSKLPWNQ
;
A
#
# COMPACT_ATOMS: atom_id res chain seq x y z
N MET A 1 -25.31 25.01 -46.92
CA MET A 1 -25.70 24.73 -45.52
C MET A 1 -24.59 23.87 -44.94
N GLN A 2 -23.69 24.48 -44.16
CA GLN A 2 -22.63 23.79 -43.43
C GLN A 2 -23.15 23.52 -42.02
N GLU A 3 -23.18 22.25 -41.61
CA GLU A 3 -23.38 21.87 -40.22
C GLU A 3 -22.09 22.15 -39.46
N ALA A 4 -22.09 23.24 -38.69
CA ALA A 4 -21.06 23.50 -37.71
C ALA A 4 -21.30 22.58 -36.51
N VAL A 5 -20.69 21.40 -36.54
CA VAL A 5 -20.45 20.62 -35.32
C VAL A 5 -19.42 21.40 -34.51
N THR A 6 -19.92 22.29 -33.64
CA THR A 6 -19.12 22.88 -32.57
C THR A 6 -18.79 21.78 -31.58
N ASP A 7 -17.64 21.15 -31.80
CA ASP A 7 -16.96 20.32 -30.81
C ASP A 7 -16.89 21.11 -29.50
N THR A 8 -17.57 20.59 -28.48
CA THR A 8 -17.66 21.20 -27.16
C THR A 8 -16.36 20.90 -26.43
N THR A 9 -15.31 21.63 -26.75
CA THR A 9 -14.00 21.54 -26.09
C THR A 9 -13.87 22.57 -24.97
N GLU A 10 -14.83 22.63 -24.04
CA GLU A 10 -14.73 23.50 -22.84
C GLU A 10 -15.31 22.80 -21.61
N SER A 11 -14.56 21.86 -21.03
CA SER A 11 -14.55 21.49 -19.59
C SER A 11 -13.62 20.28 -19.37
N ALA A 12 -12.34 20.42 -19.75
CA ALA A 12 -11.37 19.34 -19.72
C ALA A 12 -10.15 19.67 -18.84
N THR A 13 -10.39 19.98 -17.56
CA THR A 13 -9.64 19.21 -16.55
C THR A 13 -10.21 17.79 -16.62
N SER A 14 -9.79 17.03 -17.64
CA SER A 14 -10.46 15.80 -18.04
C SER A 14 -10.34 14.75 -16.93
N VAL A 15 -11.29 13.83 -16.87
CA VAL A 15 -11.22 12.67 -15.96
C VAL A 15 -9.87 11.96 -16.10
N ASP A 16 -9.27 11.95 -17.29
CA ASP A 16 -7.96 11.36 -17.55
C ASP A 16 -6.84 12.03 -16.74
N ALA A 17 -6.90 13.35 -16.54
CA ALA A 17 -5.96 14.05 -15.66
C ALA A 17 -6.18 13.68 -14.18
N LEU A 18 -7.44 13.43 -13.78
CA LEU A 18 -7.81 13.04 -12.41
C LEU A 18 -7.43 11.60 -12.07
N VAL A 19 -7.55 10.67 -13.02
CA VAL A 19 -7.28 9.22 -12.81
C VAL A 19 -6.00 8.73 -13.45
N GLY A 20 -5.29 9.58 -14.19
CA GLY A 20 -4.05 9.23 -14.89
C GLY A 20 -2.97 8.66 -13.96
N TRP A 21 -3.06 8.96 -12.66
CA TRP A 21 -2.15 8.39 -11.65
C TRP A 21 -2.28 6.89 -11.41
N VAL A 22 -3.40 6.29 -11.84
CA VAL A 22 -3.60 4.84 -11.80
C VAL A 22 -2.77 4.14 -12.88
N LEU A 23 -2.34 4.87 -13.92
CA LEU A 23 -1.52 4.29 -14.99
C LEU A 23 -0.13 3.90 -14.47
N PRO A 24 0.48 2.84 -15.02
CA PRO A 24 1.81 2.41 -14.64
C PRO A 24 2.84 3.55 -14.70
N GLY A 25 3.56 3.76 -13.60
CA GLY A 25 4.61 4.78 -13.50
C GLY A 25 4.13 6.20 -13.22
N GLN A 26 2.83 6.50 -13.31
CA GLN A 26 2.29 7.86 -13.27
C GLN A 26 1.89 8.36 -11.87
N HIS A 27 2.68 8.06 -10.85
CA HIS A 27 2.38 8.43 -9.46
C HIS A 27 2.31 9.94 -9.16
N GLY A 28 2.84 10.79 -10.05
CA GLY A 28 2.85 12.25 -9.90
C GLY A 28 3.89 12.74 -8.89
N ALA A 29 3.72 13.99 -8.43
CA ALA A 29 4.62 14.57 -7.44
C ALA A 29 4.43 13.91 -6.05
N PRO A 30 5.45 13.90 -5.17
CA PRO A 30 5.36 13.24 -3.86
C PRO A 30 4.19 13.71 -2.97
N ALA A 31 3.84 15.00 -3.02
CA ALA A 31 2.73 15.54 -2.25
C ALA A 31 1.36 15.02 -2.73
N GLU A 32 1.18 14.87 -4.05
CA GLU A 32 -0.03 14.31 -4.64
C GLU A 32 -0.18 12.82 -4.31
N ALA A 33 0.92 12.06 -4.40
CA ALA A 33 0.95 10.66 -4.03
C ALA A 33 0.53 10.46 -2.57
N LEU A 34 1.04 11.26 -1.63
CA LEU A 34 0.64 11.15 -0.22
C LEU A 34 -0.85 11.44 0.00
N GLY A 35 -1.39 12.46 -0.68
CA GLY A 35 -2.82 12.78 -0.63
C GLY A 35 -3.69 11.62 -1.14
N ARG A 36 -3.28 10.97 -2.23
CA ARG A 36 -3.97 9.79 -2.80
C ARG A 36 -3.87 8.57 -1.89
N ILE A 37 -2.70 8.29 -1.33
CA ILE A 37 -2.50 7.20 -0.36
C ILE A 37 -3.41 7.39 0.86
N ARG A 38 -3.49 8.61 1.39
CA ARG A 38 -4.41 8.95 2.48
C ARG A 38 -5.85 8.69 2.09
N PHE A 39 -6.29 9.16 0.92
CA PHE A 39 -7.64 8.92 0.42
C PHE A 39 -7.97 7.42 0.33
N ILE A 40 -7.06 6.61 -0.23
CA ILE A 40 -7.21 5.15 -0.31
C ILE A 40 -7.36 4.53 1.08
N CYS A 41 -6.50 4.93 2.03
CA CYS A 41 -6.52 4.40 3.38
C CYS A 41 -7.81 4.74 4.14
N GLU A 42 -8.38 5.93 3.93
CA GLU A 42 -9.63 6.38 4.57
C GLU A 42 -10.87 5.69 3.98
N HIS A 43 -10.85 5.36 2.68
CA HIS A 43 -12.02 4.81 1.97
C HIS A 43 -11.94 3.29 1.74
N THR A 44 -10.86 2.64 2.16
CA THR A 44 -10.67 1.18 2.05
C THR A 44 -10.48 0.57 3.44
N PRO A 45 -11.56 0.14 4.11
CA PRO A 45 -11.48 -0.39 5.48
C PRO A 45 -10.63 -1.66 5.56
N ASP A 46 -10.76 -2.55 4.58
CA ASP A 46 -9.96 -3.77 4.52
C ASP A 46 -8.47 -3.44 4.36
N LEU A 47 -7.65 -3.95 5.28
CA LEU A 47 -6.23 -3.61 5.35
C LEU A 47 -5.47 -4.18 4.15
N PHE A 48 -5.77 -5.41 3.75
CA PHE A 48 -5.10 -6.02 2.61
C PHE A 48 -5.40 -5.26 1.32
N GLN A 49 -6.68 -4.96 1.06
CA GLN A 49 -7.10 -4.20 -0.11
C GLN A 49 -6.48 -2.81 -0.15
N ALA A 50 -6.46 -2.08 0.97
CA ALA A 50 -5.86 -0.76 1.01
C ALA A 50 -4.37 -0.79 0.65
N VAL A 51 -3.62 -1.73 1.24
CA VAL A 51 -2.18 -1.88 0.98
C VAL A 51 -1.94 -2.35 -0.46
N TRP A 52 -2.76 -3.27 -0.96
CA TRP A 52 -2.69 -3.74 -2.34
C TRP A 52 -2.95 -2.61 -3.34
N ILE A 53 -3.99 -1.79 -3.13
CA ILE A 53 -4.33 -0.66 -4.01
C ILE A 53 -3.21 0.37 -3.99
N VAL A 54 -2.71 0.76 -2.80
CA VAL A 54 -1.56 1.68 -2.68
C VAL A 54 -0.38 1.15 -3.47
N LEU A 55 -0.07 -0.14 -3.31
CA LEU A 55 1.04 -0.76 -4.01
C LEU A 55 0.84 -0.81 -5.53
N ALA A 56 -0.36 -1.17 -5.98
CA ALA A 56 -0.70 -1.31 -7.39
C ALA A 56 -0.64 0.03 -8.14
N THR A 57 -1.00 1.12 -7.46
CA THR A 57 -1.16 2.45 -8.07
C THR A 57 0.05 3.37 -7.88
N HIS A 58 0.89 3.13 -6.87
CA HIS A 58 2.06 3.96 -6.56
C HIS A 58 3.38 3.26 -6.87
N GLN A 59 3.45 2.57 -8.01
CA GLN A 59 4.59 1.72 -8.44
C GLN A 59 5.95 2.46 -8.50
N GLY A 60 5.93 3.76 -8.80
CA GLY A 60 7.14 4.59 -8.89
C GLY A 60 7.63 5.14 -7.55
N VAL A 61 6.88 4.92 -6.46
CA VAL A 61 7.27 5.39 -5.13
C VAL A 61 8.12 4.32 -4.45
N ALA A 62 9.24 4.74 -3.86
CA ALA A 62 10.13 3.87 -3.10
C ALA A 62 9.37 3.14 -1.97
N ARG A 63 9.64 1.85 -1.77
CA ARG A 63 8.92 1.00 -0.80
C ARG A 63 9.06 1.52 0.63
N GLU A 64 10.21 2.11 0.95
CA GLU A 64 10.52 2.80 2.22
C GLU A 64 9.50 3.91 2.49
N LYS A 65 9.22 4.73 1.47
CA LYS A 65 8.30 5.87 1.57
C LYS A 65 6.86 5.40 1.68
N LEU A 66 6.49 4.36 0.92
CA LEU A 66 5.17 3.74 1.05
C LEU A 66 4.96 3.13 2.44
N ALA A 67 5.96 2.41 2.95
CA ALA A 67 5.92 1.82 4.28
C ALA A 67 5.77 2.88 5.38
N ALA A 68 6.52 3.99 5.30
CA ALA A 68 6.40 5.11 6.23
C ALA A 68 5.00 5.75 6.17
N ALA A 69 4.48 5.98 4.97
CA ALA A 69 3.13 6.54 4.78
C ALA A 69 2.04 5.62 5.35
N LEU A 70 2.09 4.32 5.03
CA LEU A 70 1.15 3.32 5.54
C LEU A 70 1.20 3.23 7.07
N ARG A 71 2.40 3.28 7.67
CA ARG A 71 2.57 3.30 9.13
C ARG A 71 1.91 4.51 9.78
N GLN A 72 2.01 5.67 9.14
CA GLN A 72 1.41 6.91 9.64
C GLN A 72 -0.12 6.91 9.50
N LEU A 73 -0.64 6.38 8.40
CA LEU A 73 -2.05 6.51 8.02
C LEU A 73 -2.93 5.36 8.52
N ARG A 74 -2.34 4.19 8.85
CA ARG A 74 -3.07 3.01 9.30
C ARG A 74 -2.69 2.60 10.71
N PRO A 75 -3.59 2.72 11.70
CA PRO A 75 -3.30 2.39 13.10
C PRO A 75 -2.94 0.92 13.31
N GLU A 76 -3.38 0.02 12.44
CA GLU A 76 -3.04 -1.40 12.48
C GLU A 76 -1.53 -1.65 12.33
N PHE A 77 -0.81 -0.71 11.72
CA PHE A 77 0.64 -0.73 11.56
C PHE A 77 1.42 0.01 12.65
N ALA A 78 0.76 0.57 13.67
CA ALA A 78 1.44 1.35 14.71
C ALA A 78 2.57 0.56 15.42
N THR A 79 2.40 -0.76 15.57
CA THR A 79 3.40 -1.66 16.20
C THR A 79 4.44 -2.23 15.24
N PHE A 80 4.36 -1.91 13.95
CA PHE A 80 5.29 -2.39 12.94
C PHE A 80 6.41 -1.35 12.75
N SER A 81 7.63 -1.83 12.55
CA SER A 81 8.71 -0.97 12.02
C SER A 81 8.46 -0.68 10.54
N VAL A 82 9.15 0.32 9.99
CA VAL A 82 9.08 0.61 8.54
C VAL A 82 9.60 -0.58 7.74
N ASP A 83 10.68 -1.22 8.18
CA ASP A 83 11.27 -2.40 7.54
C ASP A 83 10.32 -3.61 7.54
N ASP A 84 9.54 -3.76 8.63
CA ASP A 84 8.53 -4.82 8.72
C ASP A 84 7.45 -4.65 7.65
N ILE A 85 7.02 -3.41 7.42
CA ILE A 85 6.01 -3.07 6.43
C ILE A 85 6.59 -3.19 5.02
N GLN A 86 7.87 -2.86 4.79
CA GLN A 86 8.52 -3.15 3.51
C GLN A 86 8.53 -4.66 3.21
N GLY A 87 8.90 -5.49 4.19
CA GLY A 87 8.85 -6.94 4.06
C GLY A 87 7.43 -7.44 3.76
N LEU A 88 6.42 -6.83 4.39
CA LEU A 88 5.01 -7.08 4.08
C LEU A 88 4.67 -6.69 2.64
N LEU A 89 5.06 -5.50 2.18
CA LEU A 89 4.82 -5.01 0.82
C LEU A 89 5.45 -5.93 -0.25
N ASN A 90 6.64 -6.46 0.02
CA ASN A 90 7.30 -7.43 -0.85
C ASN A 90 6.58 -8.78 -0.83
N SER A 91 6.16 -9.24 0.34
CA SER A 91 5.40 -10.49 0.48
C SER A 91 4.06 -10.43 -0.25
N ILE A 92 3.38 -9.29 -0.19
CA ILE A 92 2.16 -9.02 -0.95
C ILE A 92 2.46 -9.01 -2.46
N TRP A 93 3.55 -8.35 -2.89
CA TRP A 93 3.89 -8.27 -4.31
C TRP A 93 4.11 -9.64 -4.96
N HIS A 94 4.75 -10.56 -4.23
CA HIS A 94 5.07 -11.90 -4.75
C HIS A 94 4.02 -12.97 -4.42
N GLY A 95 3.27 -12.80 -3.34
CA GLY A 95 2.37 -13.82 -2.81
C GLY A 95 0.93 -13.36 -2.61
N GLY A 96 0.58 -12.13 -3.00
CA GLY A 96 -0.76 -11.56 -2.86
C GLY A 96 -1.29 -11.63 -1.43
N GLN A 97 -2.57 -12.01 -1.32
CA GLN A 97 -3.24 -12.20 -0.03
C GLN A 97 -2.60 -13.33 0.82
N PRO A 98 -2.23 -14.51 0.27
CA PRO A 98 -1.48 -15.50 1.04
C PRO A 98 -0.18 -14.97 1.67
N GLY A 99 0.56 -14.13 0.92
CA GLY A 99 1.78 -13.48 1.40
C GLY A 99 1.51 -12.51 2.56
N PHE A 100 0.45 -11.70 2.44
CA PHE A 100 -0.03 -10.84 3.52
C PHE A 100 -0.36 -11.64 4.79
N GLU A 101 -1.20 -12.66 4.66
CA GLU A 101 -1.65 -13.48 5.78
C GLU A 101 -0.50 -14.20 6.47
N ALA A 102 0.50 -14.68 5.72
CA ALA A 102 1.69 -15.30 6.27
C ALA A 102 2.47 -14.35 7.19
N VAL A 103 2.71 -13.10 6.76
CA VAL A 103 3.42 -12.10 7.56
C VAL A 103 2.61 -11.69 8.79
N MET A 104 1.31 -11.44 8.63
CA MET A 104 0.43 -11.10 9.75
C MET A 104 0.38 -12.21 10.80
N ARG A 105 0.32 -13.47 10.35
CA ARG A 105 0.38 -14.65 11.22
C ARG A 105 1.73 -14.80 11.93
N ALA A 106 2.83 -14.58 11.21
CA ALA A 106 4.18 -14.62 11.79
C ALA A 106 4.35 -13.56 12.88
N ARG A 107 3.81 -12.35 12.68
CA ARG A 107 3.81 -11.27 13.68
C ARG A 107 3.01 -11.60 14.93
N GLN A 108 1.82 -12.18 14.77
CA GLN A 108 1.02 -12.64 15.91
C GLN A 108 1.76 -13.71 16.74
N ARG A 109 2.52 -14.59 16.07
CA ARG A 109 3.36 -15.61 16.74
C ARG A 109 4.59 -14.99 17.41
N GLY A 110 5.26 -14.03 16.76
CA GLY A 110 6.38 -13.29 17.33
C GLY A 110 6.02 -12.53 18.62
N LYS A 111 4.80 -11.95 18.68
CA LYS A 111 4.25 -11.36 19.92
C LYS A 111 4.03 -12.40 21.03
N LYS A 112 3.72 -13.66 20.69
CA LYS A 112 3.54 -14.76 21.66
C LYS A 112 4.87 -15.39 22.13
N LEU A 113 5.91 -15.40 21.30
CA LEU A 113 7.24 -15.92 21.67
C LEU A 113 8.08 -14.96 22.52
N ALA A 114 7.70 -13.68 22.65
CA ALA A 114 8.29 -12.74 23.60
C ALA A 114 7.89 -13.01 25.07
N SER A 115 7.45 -14.23 25.40
CA SER A 115 7.36 -14.72 26.77
C SER A 115 8.69 -15.36 27.15
N PRO A 116 9.28 -15.10 28.34
CA PRO A 116 10.71 -15.35 28.64
C PRO A 116 11.14 -16.82 28.73
N ASN A 117 10.28 -17.77 28.33
CA ASN A 117 10.43 -19.18 28.63
C ASN A 117 10.27 -20.12 27.43
N CYS A 118 10.42 -19.65 26.19
CA CYS A 118 10.60 -20.56 25.06
C CYS A 118 12.06 -21.05 25.00
N SER A 119 12.28 -22.01 25.89
CA SER A 119 13.39 -22.92 26.11
C SER A 119 14.01 -23.54 24.86
N LYS A 120 15.35 -23.66 24.94
CA LYS A 120 16.18 -24.83 24.58
C LYS A 120 15.61 -25.76 23.51
N LEU A 121 16.12 -25.61 22.29
CA LEU A 121 15.97 -26.62 21.24
C LEU A 121 16.71 -27.93 21.63
N PRO A 122 16.11 -29.11 21.42
CA PRO A 122 16.64 -30.40 21.88
C PRO A 122 17.73 -31.02 20.99
N TRP A 123 18.32 -30.30 20.04
CA TRP A 123 19.30 -30.87 19.09
C TRP A 123 20.76 -30.77 19.55
N ASN A 124 21.02 -30.43 20.81
CA ASN A 124 22.39 -30.30 21.32
C ASN A 124 22.67 -31.36 22.40
N GLN A 125 22.56 -32.63 22.00
CA GLN A 125 23.21 -33.76 22.69
C GLN A 125 24.28 -34.36 21.78
#